data_AF-A0A182EPH5-F1
#
_entry.id   AF-A0A182EPH5-F1
#
_cell.length_a   1.000
_cell.length_b   1.000
_cell.length_c   1.000
_cell.angle_alpha   90.00
_cell.angle_beta   90.00
_cell.angle_gamma   90.00
#
_symmetry.space_group_name_H-M   'P 1'
#
loop_
_entity.id
_entity.type
_entity.pdbx_description
1 polymer ?
#
loop_
_entity_poly.entity_id
_entity_poly.type
_entity_poly.pdbx_seq_one_letter_code
_entity_poly.pdbx_strand_id
1 'polypeptide(L)'
;MWNDKLLVLLLIIQLCFAQQKAIDNFPNPRTNGFSKCGLKSKGYVCDPEKQLTEQERYRLNNDLLKLSRRTSGDRGVDFCTTKGVDATLFITKQ
;
A
#
# COMPACT_ATOMS: atom_id res chain seq x y z
N MET A 1 -27.98 -28.10 -28.20
CA MET A 1 -28.39 -26.69 -28.06
C MET A 1 -28.59 -26.19 -26.62
N TRP A 2 -28.86 -27.05 -25.62
CA TRP A 2 -28.99 -26.60 -24.21
C TRP A 2 -27.64 -26.55 -23.47
N ASN A 3 -26.73 -27.48 -23.78
CA ASN A 3 -25.41 -27.59 -23.14
C ASN A 3 -24.49 -26.40 -23.46
N ASP A 4 -24.57 -25.82 -24.66
CA ASP A 4 -23.73 -24.67 -25.04
C ASP A 4 -24.05 -23.42 -24.23
N LYS A 5 -25.34 -23.18 -23.93
CA LYS A 5 -25.77 -22.05 -23.11
C LYS A 5 -25.36 -22.21 -21.64
N LEU A 6 -25.34 -23.45 -21.14
CA LEU A 6 -24.89 -23.76 -19.79
C LEU A 6 -23.38 -23.52 -19.63
N LEU A 7 -22.59 -23.86 -20.66
CA LEU A 7 -21.15 -23.66 -20.69
C LEU A 7 -20.77 -22.16 -20.74
N VAL A 8 -21.51 -21.39 -21.53
CA VAL A 8 -21.37 -19.92 -21.59
C VAL A 8 -21.74 -19.27 -20.25
N LEU A 9 -22.82 -19.74 -19.59
CA LEU A 9 -23.22 -19.23 -18.27
C LEU A 9 -22.16 -19.49 -17.20
N LEU A 10 -21.57 -20.70 -17.19
CA LEU A 10 -20.47 -21.07 -16.29
C LEU A 10 -19.23 -20.20 -16.50
N LEU A 11 -18.88 -19.88 -17.75
CA LEU A 11 -17.77 -18.98 -18.09
C LEU A 11 -18.01 -17.54 -17.58
N ILE A 12 -19.23 -17.02 -17.70
CA ILE A 12 -19.59 -15.67 -17.22
C ILE A 12 -19.49 -15.60 -15.70
N ILE A 13 -19.93 -16.65 -14.98
CA ILE A 13 -19.85 -16.71 -13.52
C ILE A 13 -18.39 -16.68 -13.05
N GLN A 14 -17.48 -17.41 -13.70
CA GLN A 14 -16.05 -17.40 -13.37
C GLN A 14 -15.41 -16.00 -13.54
N LEU A 15 -15.85 -15.25 -14.56
CA LEU A 15 -15.38 -13.88 -14.81
C LEU A 15 -15.89 -12.88 -13.76
N CYS A 16 -17.12 -13.05 -13.24
CA CYS A 16 -17.67 -12.20 -12.18
C CYS A 16 -16.91 -12.32 -10.84
N PHE A 17 -16.36 -13.48 -10.52
CA PHE A 17 -15.63 -13.71 -9.26
C PHE A 17 -14.13 -13.37 -9.33
N ALA A 18 -13.59 -13.02 -10.50
CA ALA A 18 -12.17 -12.71 -10.67
C ALA A 18 -11.77 -11.29 -10.18
N GLN A 19 -12.73 -10.40 -9.91
CA GLN A 19 -12.45 -8.96 -9.71
C GLN A 19 -12.22 -8.51 -8.25
N GLN A 20 -12.20 -9.39 -7.25
CA GLN A 20 -12.25 -8.97 -5.83
C GLN A 20 -10.93 -9.09 -5.03
N LYS A 21 -9.79 -9.40 -5.66
CA LYS A 21 -8.53 -9.64 -4.92
C LYS A 21 -7.62 -8.43 -4.67
N ALA A 22 -7.93 -7.24 -5.19
CA ALA A 22 -6.91 -6.19 -5.34
C ALA A 22 -6.88 -5.08 -4.29
N ILE A 23 -7.86 -4.93 -3.39
CA ILE A 23 -7.94 -3.71 -2.55
C ILE A 23 -7.71 -3.97 -1.05
N ASP A 24 -8.12 -5.12 -0.51
CA ASP A 24 -8.12 -5.34 0.95
C ASP A 24 -6.83 -5.96 1.53
N ASN A 25 -5.81 -6.25 0.71
CA ASN A 25 -4.65 -7.03 1.15
C ASN A 25 -3.31 -6.28 1.16
N PHE A 26 -3.31 -4.95 1.03
CA PHE A 26 -2.05 -4.20 1.15
C PHE A 26 -1.62 -4.13 2.62
N PRO A 27 -0.47 -4.72 3.00
CA PRO A 27 -0.01 -4.64 4.37
C PRO A 27 0.27 -3.18 4.73
N ASN A 28 -0.24 -2.72 5.86
CA ASN A 28 -0.04 -1.35 6.31
C ASN A 28 1.29 -1.24 7.10
N PRO A 29 2.32 -0.54 6.57
CA PRO A 29 3.62 -0.43 7.22
C PRO A 29 3.61 0.40 8.52
N ARG A 30 2.52 1.14 8.78
CA ARG A 30 2.32 1.95 9.99
C ARG A 30 1.78 1.16 11.18
N THR A 31 1.34 -0.07 10.94
CA THR A 31 0.71 -0.97 11.95
C THR A 31 1.54 -2.25 12.09
N ASN A 32 0.95 -3.34 12.57
CA ASN A 32 1.62 -4.65 12.64
C ASN A 32 1.94 -5.26 11.25
N GLY A 33 1.53 -4.60 10.16
CA GLY A 33 1.87 -4.98 8.79
C GLY A 33 3.32 -4.67 8.36
N PHE A 34 4.12 -3.96 9.18
CA PHE A 34 5.47 -3.54 8.81
C PHE A 34 6.40 -4.69 8.41
N SER A 35 6.28 -5.85 9.06
CA SER A 35 7.11 -7.02 8.75
C SER A 35 6.80 -7.61 7.37
N LYS A 36 5.51 -7.63 7.00
CA LYS A 36 5.04 -8.03 5.67
C LYS A 36 5.50 -7.08 4.57
N CYS A 37 5.77 -5.82 4.93
CA CYS A 37 6.30 -4.78 4.06
C CYS A 37 7.84 -4.81 3.92
N GLY A 38 8.53 -5.78 4.54
CA GLY A 38 9.98 -5.89 4.47
C GLY A 38 10.74 -4.95 5.42
N LEU A 39 10.08 -4.39 6.43
CA LEU A 39 10.69 -3.55 7.46
C LEU A 39 10.89 -4.32 8.78
N LYS A 40 11.87 -3.91 9.59
CA LYS A 40 12.10 -4.43 10.96
C LYS A 40 11.24 -3.72 12.02
N SER A 41 10.65 -2.58 11.69
CA SER A 41 9.79 -1.77 12.57
C SER A 41 8.79 -0.95 11.75
N LYS A 42 7.80 -0.35 12.42
CA LYS A 42 6.78 0.51 11.78
C LYS A 42 7.45 1.63 10.97
N GLY A 43 6.91 1.90 9.79
CA GLY A 43 7.46 2.88 8.85
C GLY A 43 6.44 3.33 7.81
N TYR A 44 6.93 3.94 6.74
CA TYR A 44 6.17 4.60 5.68
C TYR A 44 6.28 3.88 4.34
N VAL A 45 7.18 2.90 4.21
CA VAL A 45 7.44 2.19 2.96
C VAL A 45 6.91 0.77 3.06
N CYS A 46 6.17 0.32 2.06
CA CYS A 46 5.75 -1.05 1.91
C CYS A 46 6.24 -1.65 0.61
N ASP A 47 7.13 -2.64 0.73
CA ASP A 47 7.70 -3.37 -0.41
C ASP A 47 7.58 -4.87 -0.09
N PRO A 48 6.37 -5.43 -0.28
CA PRO A 48 6.07 -6.81 0.12
C PRO A 48 6.81 -7.84 -0.73
N GLU A 49 7.11 -7.49 -1.98
CA GLU A 49 7.86 -8.32 -2.92
C GLU A 49 9.38 -8.16 -2.77
N LYS A 50 9.83 -7.28 -1.87
CA LYS A 50 11.25 -7.01 -1.58
C LYS A 50 12.05 -6.66 -2.83
N GLN A 51 11.46 -5.83 -3.70
CA GLN A 51 12.12 -5.34 -4.91
C GLN A 51 13.30 -4.44 -4.59
N LEU A 52 13.27 -3.79 -3.42
CA LEU A 52 14.36 -3.00 -2.89
C LEU A 52 15.23 -3.82 -1.93
N THR A 53 16.46 -3.39 -1.69
CA THR A 53 17.24 -3.85 -0.54
C THR A 53 16.68 -3.28 0.76
N GLU A 54 17.05 -3.87 1.90
CA GLU A 54 16.68 -3.32 3.21
C GLU A 54 17.15 -1.87 3.36
N GLN A 55 18.39 -1.59 2.95
CA GLN A 55 18.97 -0.26 3.06
C GLN A 55 18.20 0.78 2.25
N GLU A 56 17.78 0.45 1.03
CA GLU A 56 16.98 1.34 0.17
C GLU A 56 15.61 1.63 0.77
N ARG A 57 14.93 0.61 1.31
CA ARG A 57 13.66 0.81 2.04
C ARG A 57 13.83 1.80 3.20
N TYR A 58 14.89 1.67 3.98
CA TYR A 58 15.15 2.58 5.11
C TYR A 58 15.57 3.98 4.67
N ARG A 59 16.29 4.14 3.55
CA ARG A 59 16.58 5.46 2.97
C ARG A 59 15.27 6.18 2.61
N LEU A 60 14.39 5.53 1.84
CA LEU A 60 13.08 6.08 1.47
C LEU A 60 12.21 6.38 2.70
N ASN A 61 12.21 5.48 3.69
CA ASN A 61 11.48 5.70 4.95
C ASN A 61 11.94 6.98 5.68
N ASN A 62 13.24 7.25 5.69
CA ASN A 62 13.79 8.46 6.28
C ASN A 62 13.44 9.71 5.49
N ASP A 63 13.36 9.63 4.16
CA ASP A 63 12.96 10.74 3.31
C ASP A 63 11.49 11.12 3.52
N LEU A 64 10.60 10.13 3.63
CA LEU A 64 9.18 10.35 3.96
C LEU A 64 9.01 10.93 5.38
N LEU A 65 9.80 10.47 6.35
CA LEU A 65 9.81 11.04 7.70
C LEU A 65 10.26 12.52 7.69
N LYS A 66 11.29 12.87 6.92
CA LYS A 66 11.75 14.26 6.76
C LYS A 66 10.69 15.12 6.08
N LEU A 67 10.01 14.60 5.06
CA LEU A 67 8.92 15.29 4.37
C LEU A 67 7.79 15.63 5.36
N SER A 68 7.34 14.65 6.15
CA SER A 68 6.31 14.87 7.18
C SER A 68 6.73 15.96 8.17
N ARG A 69 7.96 15.89 8.69
CA ARG A 69 8.47 16.91 9.63
C ARG A 69 8.56 18.31 9.03
N ARG A 70 9.01 18.44 7.77
CA ARG A 70 9.17 19.75 7.09
C ARG A 70 7.85 20.39 6.73
N THR A 71 6.82 19.59 6.52
CA THR A 71 5.48 20.07 6.14
C THR A 71 4.55 20.23 7.33
N SER A 72 4.93 19.71 8.51
CA SER A 72 4.24 19.96 9.77
C SER A 72 4.62 21.35 10.27
N GLY A 73 3.63 22.18 10.62
CA GLY A 73 3.86 23.50 11.20
C GLY A 73 3.66 23.52 12.71
N ASP A 74 4.60 24.10 13.45
CA ASP A 74 4.47 24.38 14.91
C ASP A 74 3.45 25.48 15.23
N ARG A 75 3.04 26.27 14.23
CA ARG A 75 2.13 27.44 14.37
C ARG A 75 0.92 27.38 13.42
N GLY A 76 0.46 26.17 13.10
CA GLY A 76 -0.71 25.98 12.24
C GLY A 76 -1.96 26.59 12.88
N VAL A 77 -2.61 27.52 12.18
CA VAL A 77 -3.93 28.05 12.55
C VAL A 77 -5.01 26.96 12.52
N ASP A 78 -4.81 25.89 11.74
CA ASP A 78 -5.76 24.80 11.52
C ASP A 78 -5.12 23.40 11.62
N PHE A 79 -5.90 22.40 12.05
CA PHE A 79 -5.47 21.01 12.33
C PHE A 79 -4.65 20.34 11.21
N CYS A 80 -5.01 20.56 9.94
CA CYS A 80 -4.30 19.98 8.80
C CYS A 80 -2.88 20.54 8.64
N THR A 81 -2.69 21.84 8.93
CA THR A 81 -1.37 22.49 8.87
C THR A 81 -0.47 22.06 10.04
N THR A 82 -1.05 21.69 11.17
CA THR A 82 -0.31 21.10 12.30
C THR A 82 0.23 19.71 11.98
N LYS A 83 -0.53 18.87 11.25
CA LYS A 83 -0.15 17.48 10.95
C LYS A 83 0.86 17.34 9.80
N GLY A 84 0.86 18.28 8.85
CA GLY A 84 1.68 18.20 7.64
C GLY A 84 1.29 17.06 6.70
N VAL A 85 2.17 16.74 5.76
CA VAL A 85 1.99 15.66 4.77
C VAL A 85 2.50 14.33 5.35
N ASP A 86 1.58 13.40 5.59
CA ASP A 86 1.92 12.02 6.01
C ASP A 86 1.68 11.05 4.84
N ALA A 87 2.76 10.60 4.20
CA ALA A 87 2.71 9.77 3.00
C ALA A 87 3.14 8.32 3.30
N THR A 88 2.47 7.37 2.65
CA THR A 88 2.86 5.95 2.63
C THR A 88 3.16 5.54 1.20
N LEU A 89 4.33 4.95 0.97
CA LEU A 89 4.80 4.50 -0.33
C LEU A 89 4.63 2.99 -0.46
N PHE A 90 3.95 2.54 -1.51
CA PHE A 90 3.81 1.13 -1.86
C PHE A 90 4.63 0.82 -3.12
N ILE A 91 5.51 -0.16 -3.04
CA ILE A 91 6.36 -0.59 -4.15
C ILE A 91 5.69 -1.79 -4.83
N THR A 92 5.44 -1.64 -6.13
CA THR A 92 4.87 -2.69 -6.99
C THR A 92 5.70 -2.80 -8.25
N LYS A 93 5.72 -4.00 -8.84
CA LYS A 93 6.33 -4.23 -10.14
C LYS A 93 5.37 -3.69 -11.21
N GLN A 94 5.92 -3.16 -12.31
CA GLN A 94 5.15 -2.83 -13.51
C GLN A 94 4.87 -4.08 -14.35
#